data_AF-A0A380FJ93-F1
#
_entry.id   AF-A0A380FJ93-F1
#
_cell.length_a   1.000
_cell.length_b   1.000
_cell.length_c   1.000
_cell.angle_alpha   90.00
_cell.angle_beta   90.00
_cell.angle_gamma   90.00
#
_symmetry.space_group_name_H-M   'P 1'
#
loop_
_entity.id
_entity.type
_entity.pdbx_description
1 polymer ?
#
loop_
_entity_poly.entity_id
_entity_poly.type
_entity_poly.pdbx_seq_one_letter_code
_entity_poly.pdbx_strand_id
1 'polypeptide(L)'
;MAVDTYTYTNKIENILGKTSSLFQLSTTQLYNKILNNGEGELTELGAINAKTGKYTGRSPKDKFIVTEPSYRDSIDWGNINQPIEEETFLKLYDKVLEYLDQKDELYVFNGYAGSDEESQLKLTVINELAWHNLFAQNMFIRPKSKEEAQEIKANFTIVSAPHFKANPEVDGTNSETFIITSFKHKVILIGGTEYAGEMKKGIFSVMNYLLPKDNIMSMHCSANVGEKGDVALFFGLSGTGKTTLSADPTRKLIGDDEHGWNDNGIFNIEGGCYAKAN
;
A
#
# COMPACT_ATOMS: atom_id res chain seq x y z
N MET A 1 -10.28 -8.94 27.17
CA MET A 1 -10.28 -7.48 27.37
C MET A 1 -10.32 -6.88 25.98
N ALA A 2 -11.32 -6.06 25.66
CA ALA A 2 -11.36 -5.39 24.36
C ALA A 2 -10.12 -4.51 24.25
N VAL A 3 -9.18 -4.87 23.38
CA VAL A 3 -8.03 -4.02 23.11
C VAL A 3 -8.57 -2.86 22.29
N ASP A 4 -8.64 -1.67 22.90
CA ASP A 4 -9.19 -0.49 22.27
C ASP A 4 -8.23 0.00 21.18
N THR A 5 -8.78 0.40 20.04
CA THR A 5 -8.13 1.15 18.95
C THR A 5 -7.16 2.21 19.48
N TYR A 6 -7.54 2.87 20.59
CA TYR A 6 -6.74 3.87 21.28
C TYR A 6 -5.34 3.38 21.73
N THR A 7 -5.22 2.13 22.19
CA THR A 7 -3.92 1.56 22.60
C THR A 7 -2.96 1.43 21.43
N TYR A 8 -3.46 0.99 20.27
CA TYR A 8 -2.64 0.86 19.05
C TYR A 8 -2.31 2.20 18.43
N THR A 9 -3.22 3.18 18.51
CA THR A 9 -2.93 4.58 18.17
C THR A 9 -1.72 5.08 18.96
N ASN A 10 -1.70 4.88 20.28
CA ASN A 10 -0.56 5.28 21.12
C ASN A 10 0.73 4.52 20.77
N LYS A 11 0.66 3.22 20.48
CA LYS A 11 1.86 2.44 20.06
C LYS A 11 2.44 2.97 18.74
N ILE A 12 1.60 3.24 17.74
CA ILE A 12 2.04 3.86 16.49
C ILE A 12 2.64 5.24 16.75
N GLU A 13 1.95 6.11 17.51
CA GLU A 13 2.43 7.46 17.81
C GLU A 13 3.81 7.43 18.50
N ASN A 14 4.01 6.50 19.43
CA ASN A 14 5.31 6.29 20.08
C ASN A 14 6.39 5.86 19.09
N ILE A 15 6.09 4.91 18.19
CA ILE A 15 7.02 4.48 17.14
C ILE A 15 7.37 5.67 16.23
N LEU A 16 6.37 6.42 15.76
CA LEU A 16 6.55 7.56 14.89
C LEU A 16 7.31 8.72 15.56
N GLY A 17 7.18 8.87 16.87
CA GLY A 17 7.87 9.90 17.66
C GLY A 17 9.35 9.65 17.89
N LYS A 18 9.88 8.47 17.55
CA LYS A 18 11.29 8.14 17.71
C LYS A 18 12.16 8.91 16.73
N THR A 19 13.37 9.26 17.15
CA THR A 19 14.39 9.84 16.26
C THR A 19 14.85 8.87 15.17
N SER A 20 14.71 7.56 15.41
CA SER A 20 14.94 6.49 14.42
C SER A 20 13.83 6.36 13.38
N SER A 21 12.68 7.02 13.56
CA SER A 21 11.60 7.06 12.57
C SER A 21 11.82 8.20 11.59
N LEU A 22 12.38 7.87 10.43
CA LEU A 22 12.82 8.81 9.41
C LEU A 22 11.64 9.22 8.51
N PHE A 23 11.14 10.43 8.75
CA PHE A 23 9.95 10.96 8.09
C PHE A 23 10.22 11.63 6.74
N GLN A 24 9.45 11.24 5.71
CA GLN A 24 9.46 11.83 4.37
C GLN A 24 10.88 12.07 3.83
N LEU A 25 11.75 11.06 3.87
CA LEU A 25 13.08 11.16 3.30
C LEU A 25 13.00 11.52 1.81
N SER A 26 13.94 12.32 1.29
CA SER A 26 14.00 12.57 -0.16
C SER A 26 14.43 11.31 -0.91
N THR A 27 14.17 11.26 -2.22
CA THR A 27 14.65 10.18 -3.09
C THR A 27 16.16 9.96 -2.95
N THR A 28 16.96 11.03 -2.89
CA THR A 28 18.41 10.94 -2.67
C THR A 28 18.77 10.35 -1.31
N GLN A 29 18.07 10.75 -0.24
CA GLN A 29 18.28 10.19 1.10
C GLN A 29 17.94 8.69 1.10
N LEU A 30 16.84 8.29 0.46
CA LEU A 30 16.45 6.89 0.33
C LEU A 30 17.47 6.09 -0.50
N TYR A 31 17.94 6.61 -1.63
CA TYR A 31 19.01 5.97 -2.41
C TYR A 31 20.25 5.69 -1.55
N ASN A 32 20.71 6.69 -0.79
CA ASN A 32 21.87 6.51 0.08
C ASN A 32 21.60 5.45 1.16
N LYS A 33 20.41 5.43 1.76
CA LYS A 33 20.01 4.41 2.74
C LYS A 33 19.99 3.01 2.13
N ILE A 34 19.37 2.85 0.96
CA ILE A 34 19.28 1.59 0.24
C ILE A 34 20.68 1.02 -0.02
N LEU A 35 21.60 1.84 -0.55
CA LEU A 35 22.96 1.42 -0.86
C LEU A 35 23.77 1.10 0.40
N ASN A 36 23.66 1.92 1.45
CA ASN A 36 24.39 1.71 2.70
C ASN A 36 23.89 0.47 3.46
N ASN A 37 22.59 0.20 3.41
CA ASN A 37 21.98 -0.95 4.08
C ASN A 37 22.13 -2.26 3.28
N GLY A 38 22.64 -2.19 2.03
CA GLY A 38 22.72 -3.36 1.15
C GLY A 38 21.35 -3.88 0.69
N GLU A 39 20.34 -3.02 0.68
CA GLU A 39 18.96 -3.35 0.29
C GLU A 39 18.76 -3.43 -1.23
N GLY A 40 19.69 -2.87 -2.00
CA GLY A 40 19.64 -2.86 -3.45
C GLY A 40 20.92 -2.31 -4.06
N GLU A 41 20.98 -2.35 -5.38
CA GLU A 41 22.16 -1.97 -6.17
C GLU A 41 21.79 -0.86 -7.16
N LEU A 42 22.74 0.04 -7.45
CA LEU A 42 22.56 1.06 -8.47
C LEU A 42 22.84 0.46 -9.85
N THR A 43 21.89 0.60 -10.77
CA THR A 43 22.06 0.20 -12.17
C THR A 43 22.80 1.27 -12.97
N GLU A 44 23.29 0.92 -14.16
CA GLU A 44 23.93 1.88 -15.08
C GLU A 44 22.99 3.03 -15.52
N LEU A 45 21.67 2.79 -15.46
CA LEU A 45 20.65 3.80 -15.78
C LEU A 45 20.32 4.73 -14.61
N GLY A 46 20.99 4.56 -13.45
CA GLY A 46 20.72 5.33 -12.24
C GLY A 46 19.47 4.91 -11.47
N ALA A 47 18.84 3.80 -11.84
CA ALA A 47 17.73 3.20 -11.09
C ALA A 47 18.26 2.27 -9.99
N ILE A 48 17.54 2.18 -8.87
CA ILE A 48 17.76 1.14 -7.85
C ILE A 48 17.16 -0.18 -8.33
N ASN A 49 17.94 -1.25 -8.24
CA ASN A 49 17.49 -2.63 -8.39
C ASN A 49 17.50 -3.32 -7.02
N ALA A 50 16.32 -3.69 -6.53
CA ALA A 50 16.14 -4.44 -5.29
C ALA A 50 15.57 -5.84 -5.60
N LYS A 51 15.98 -6.83 -4.82
CA LYS A 51 15.45 -8.19 -4.88
C LYS A 51 14.41 -8.36 -3.77
N THR A 52 13.36 -9.14 -4.02
CA THR A 52 12.28 -9.39 -3.06
C THR A 52 12.38 -10.76 -2.38
N GLY A 53 13.57 -11.35 -2.40
CA GLY A 53 13.84 -12.67 -1.86
C GLY A 53 12.98 -13.78 -2.48
N LYS A 54 12.37 -14.60 -1.60
CA LYS A 54 11.56 -15.78 -1.96
C LYS A 54 10.28 -15.42 -2.71
N TYR A 55 9.69 -14.26 -2.43
CA TYR A 55 8.38 -13.86 -2.93
C TYR A 55 8.55 -12.81 -4.03
N THR A 56 8.47 -13.26 -5.29
CA THR A 56 8.65 -12.39 -6.47
C THR A 56 7.32 -11.93 -7.08
N GLY A 57 6.22 -12.18 -6.38
CA GLY A 57 4.86 -11.87 -6.78
C GLY A 57 3.92 -11.89 -5.59
N ARG A 58 2.64 -11.70 -5.88
CA ARG A 58 1.60 -11.68 -4.84
C ARG A 58 1.46 -13.04 -4.14
N SER A 59 1.00 -13.00 -2.90
CA SER A 59 0.61 -14.17 -2.10
C SER A 59 -0.90 -14.18 -1.80
N PRO A 60 -1.80 -14.46 -2.79
CA PRO A 60 -3.24 -14.36 -2.59
C PRO A 60 -3.79 -15.22 -1.44
N LYS A 61 -3.16 -16.39 -1.20
CA LYS A 61 -3.55 -17.28 -0.11
C LYS A 61 -3.17 -16.74 1.26
N ASP A 62 -2.28 -15.76 1.36
CA ASP A 62 -1.84 -15.17 2.63
C ASP A 62 -2.51 -13.81 2.88
N LYS A 63 -3.53 -13.46 2.11
CA LYS A 63 -4.32 -12.25 2.27
C LYS A 63 -5.58 -12.53 3.09
N PHE A 64 -5.80 -11.70 4.12
CA PHE A 64 -6.93 -11.79 5.04
C PHE A 64 -7.61 -10.44 5.24
N ILE A 65 -8.89 -10.48 5.63
CA ILE A 65 -9.66 -9.32 6.08
C ILE A 65 -10.16 -9.62 7.50
N VAL A 66 -9.90 -8.70 8.42
CA VAL A 66 -10.37 -8.83 9.81
C VAL A 66 -11.89 -8.85 9.84
N THR A 67 -12.47 -9.84 10.51
CA THR A 67 -13.93 -9.93 10.67
C THR A 67 -14.43 -8.94 11.71
N GLU A 68 -15.45 -8.16 11.36
CA GLU A 68 -16.12 -7.22 12.27
C GLU A 68 -17.62 -7.16 11.93
N PRO A 69 -18.52 -7.14 12.91
CA PRO A 69 -19.96 -7.11 12.65
C PRO A 69 -20.42 -5.96 11.74
N SER A 70 -19.82 -4.77 11.86
CA SER A 70 -20.26 -3.55 11.14
C SER A 70 -20.11 -3.60 9.62
N TYR A 71 -19.25 -4.49 9.10
CA TYR A 71 -19.04 -4.64 7.66
C TYR A 71 -19.07 -6.09 7.18
N ARG A 72 -19.38 -7.05 8.06
CA ARG A 72 -19.41 -8.47 7.74
C ARG A 72 -20.27 -8.75 6.50
N ASP A 73 -21.45 -8.16 6.41
CA ASP A 73 -22.39 -8.43 5.32
C ASP A 73 -22.05 -7.68 4.01
N SER A 74 -21.11 -6.74 4.04
CA SER A 74 -20.65 -5.97 2.88
C SER A 74 -19.40 -6.53 2.20
N ILE A 75 -18.81 -7.60 2.77
CA ILE A 75 -17.63 -8.26 2.23
C ILE A 75 -18.06 -9.57 1.56
N ASP A 76 -17.60 -9.79 0.33
CA ASP A 76 -17.78 -11.04 -0.41
C ASP A 76 -16.76 -12.09 0.08
N TRP A 77 -17.08 -12.80 1.17
CA TRP A 77 -16.19 -13.77 1.81
C TRP A 77 -15.93 -15.00 0.95
N GLY A 78 -14.67 -15.47 0.94
CA GLY A 78 -14.30 -16.69 0.24
C GLY A 78 -12.79 -16.88 0.15
N ASN A 79 -12.34 -17.63 -0.86
CA ASN A 79 -10.91 -17.90 -1.06
C ASN A 79 -10.08 -16.64 -1.39
N ILE A 80 -10.72 -15.57 -1.86
CA ILE A 80 -10.07 -14.29 -2.15
C ILE A 80 -10.06 -13.39 -0.91
N ASN A 81 -11.23 -13.24 -0.27
CA ASN A 81 -11.40 -12.45 0.95
C ASN A 81 -11.53 -13.42 2.13
N GLN A 82 -10.38 -13.85 2.64
CA GLN A 82 -10.33 -14.82 3.74
C GLN A 82 -10.54 -14.10 5.08
N PRO A 83 -11.38 -14.62 5.98
CA PRO A 83 -11.57 -14.02 7.29
C PRO A 83 -10.37 -14.27 8.20
N ILE A 84 -10.08 -13.32 9.09
CA ILE A 84 -9.27 -13.54 10.29
C ILE A 84 -9.95 -12.85 11.48
N GLU A 85 -10.00 -13.54 12.63
CA GLU A 85 -10.63 -12.99 13.83
C GLU A 85 -9.88 -11.76 14.33
N GLU A 86 -10.62 -10.76 14.83
CA GLU A 86 -10.05 -9.51 15.33
C GLU A 86 -9.01 -9.75 16.43
N GLU A 87 -9.29 -10.64 17.38
CA GLU A 87 -8.36 -10.93 18.47
C GLU A 87 -7.03 -11.52 17.96
N THR A 88 -7.09 -12.38 16.95
CA THR A 88 -5.90 -12.97 16.32
C THR A 88 -5.09 -11.91 15.58
N PHE A 89 -5.76 -11.05 14.81
CA PHE A 89 -5.13 -9.91 14.16
C PHE A 89 -4.44 -8.99 15.18
N LEU A 90 -5.13 -8.63 16.26
CA LEU A 90 -4.59 -7.70 17.26
C LEU A 90 -3.35 -8.27 17.97
N LYS A 91 -3.31 -9.57 18.24
CA LYS A 91 -2.12 -10.24 18.80
C LYS A 91 -0.94 -10.20 17.83
N LEU A 92 -1.16 -10.53 16.55
CA LEU A 92 -0.10 -10.48 15.54
C LEU A 92 0.36 -9.05 15.29
N TYR A 93 -0.58 -8.11 15.23
CA TYR A 93 -0.29 -6.70 15.07
C TYR A 93 0.59 -6.16 16.20
N ASP A 94 0.30 -6.56 17.44
CA ASP A 94 1.10 -6.19 18.60
C ASP A 94 2.56 -6.67 18.49
N LYS A 95 2.76 -7.93 18.10
CA LYS A 95 4.10 -8.51 17.86
C LYS A 95 4.86 -7.76 16.76
N VAL A 96 4.18 -7.39 15.68
CA VAL A 96 4.80 -6.64 14.58
C VAL A 96 5.20 -5.24 15.04
N LEU A 97 4.35 -4.55 15.80
CA LEU A 97 4.69 -3.24 16.34
C LEU A 97 5.87 -3.33 17.32
N GLU A 98 5.90 -4.32 18.21
CA GLU A 98 7.05 -4.56 19.12
C GLU A 98 8.34 -4.86 18.35
N TYR A 99 8.24 -5.64 17.27
CA TYR A 99 9.36 -5.92 16.39
C TYR A 99 9.90 -4.64 15.70
N LEU A 100 9.00 -3.82 15.15
CA LEU A 100 9.37 -2.56 14.51
C LEU A 100 9.93 -1.56 15.53
N ASP A 101 9.43 -1.58 16.76
CA ASP A 101 9.91 -0.75 17.86
C ASP A 101 11.40 -0.96 18.18
N GLN A 102 11.91 -2.17 17.91
CA GLN A 102 13.30 -2.56 18.13
C GLN A 102 14.24 -2.22 16.95
N LYS A 103 13.73 -1.64 15.86
CA LYS A 103 14.54 -1.31 14.68
C LYS A 103 15.38 -0.06 14.89
N ASP A 104 16.62 -0.12 14.38
CA ASP A 104 17.54 1.02 14.38
C ASP A 104 16.98 2.19 13.57
N GLU A 105 16.30 1.88 12.46
CA GLU A 105 15.62 2.85 11.61
C GLU A 105 14.28 2.31 11.12
N LEU A 106 13.30 3.20 11.05
CA LEU A 106 12.05 3.01 10.34
C LEU A 106 11.89 4.14 9.33
N TYR A 107 11.16 3.87 8.26
CA TYR A 107 10.88 4.85 7.22
C TYR A 107 9.39 5.15 7.19
N VAL A 108 9.06 6.44 7.17
CA VAL A 108 7.67 6.91 7.23
C VAL A 108 7.37 7.77 6.02
N PHE A 109 6.34 7.39 5.27
CA PHE A 109 5.79 8.17 4.16
C PHE A 109 4.35 8.55 4.46
N ASN A 110 4.02 9.83 4.31
CA ASN A 110 2.65 10.32 4.33
C ASN A 110 2.29 10.81 2.92
N GLY A 111 1.12 10.43 2.43
CA GLY A 111 0.65 10.82 1.11
C GLY A 111 -0.80 10.46 0.89
N TYR A 112 -1.17 10.24 -0.37
CA TYR A 112 -2.56 10.02 -0.76
C TYR A 112 -2.70 8.87 -1.76
N ALA A 113 -3.89 8.27 -1.78
CA ALA A 113 -4.37 7.46 -2.90
C ALA A 113 -5.69 8.04 -3.42
N GLY A 114 -5.80 8.22 -4.73
CA GLY A 114 -6.89 8.97 -5.37
C GLY A 114 -6.48 10.42 -5.65
N SER A 115 -6.45 10.80 -6.93
CA SER A 115 -6.14 12.17 -7.36
C SER A 115 -7.35 13.11 -7.33
N ASP A 116 -8.53 12.59 -7.00
CA ASP A 116 -9.75 13.37 -6.74
C ASP A 116 -9.78 13.77 -5.26
N GLU A 117 -9.68 15.07 -4.96
CA GLU A 117 -9.46 15.57 -3.60
C GLU A 117 -10.62 15.27 -2.64
N GLU A 118 -11.85 15.06 -3.15
CA GLU A 118 -13.04 14.76 -2.35
C GLU A 118 -13.08 13.30 -1.90
N SER A 119 -12.56 12.37 -2.71
CA SER A 119 -12.53 10.93 -2.44
C SER A 119 -11.13 10.38 -2.14
N GLN A 120 -10.11 11.24 -2.06
CA GLN A 120 -8.74 10.82 -1.75
C GLN A 120 -8.64 10.18 -0.37
N LEU A 121 -7.88 9.09 -0.30
CA LEU A 121 -7.53 8.40 0.93
C LEU A 121 -6.19 8.93 1.44
N LYS A 122 -6.18 9.50 2.65
CA LYS A 122 -4.94 9.92 3.32
C LYS A 122 -4.21 8.72 3.88
N LEU A 123 -2.92 8.59 3.58
CA LEU A 123 -2.12 7.42 3.92
C LEU A 123 -0.94 7.77 4.82
N THR A 124 -0.65 6.87 5.75
CA THR A 124 0.67 6.74 6.37
C THR A 124 1.22 5.36 6.05
N VAL A 125 2.47 5.28 5.61
CA VAL A 125 3.21 4.03 5.39
C VAL A 125 4.38 4.00 6.36
N ILE A 126 4.44 2.97 7.19
CA ILE A 126 5.50 2.70 8.16
C ILE A 126 6.16 1.40 7.76
N ASN A 127 7.47 1.42 7.52
CA ASN A 127 8.17 0.23 7.04
C ASN A 127 9.63 0.16 7.50
N GLU A 128 10.21 -1.05 7.52
CA GLU A 128 11.60 -1.27 7.95
C GLU A 128 12.66 -1.13 6.84
N LEU A 129 12.28 -1.11 5.55
CA LEU A 129 13.22 -1.04 4.41
C LEU A 129 13.18 0.29 3.64
N ALA A 130 14.33 0.94 3.43
CA ALA A 130 14.40 2.18 2.67
C ALA A 130 13.82 2.04 1.25
N TRP A 131 14.05 0.90 0.58
CA TRP A 131 13.53 0.68 -0.78
C TRP A 131 12.01 0.48 -0.83
N HIS A 132 11.38 -0.05 0.24
CA HIS A 132 9.91 -0.08 0.37
C HIS A 132 9.35 1.33 0.50
N ASN A 133 10.05 2.23 1.19
CA ASN A 133 9.61 3.61 1.31
C ASN A 133 9.77 4.38 -0.02
N LEU A 134 10.84 4.09 -0.77
CA LEU A 134 10.99 4.59 -2.15
C LEU A 134 9.87 4.08 -3.07
N PHE A 135 9.48 2.80 -2.93
CA PHE A 135 8.32 2.26 -3.64
C PHE A 135 7.05 3.03 -3.29
N ALA A 136 6.78 3.28 -2.00
CA ALA A 136 5.62 4.07 -1.57
C ALA A 136 5.63 5.49 -2.17
N GLN A 137 6.79 6.15 -2.21
CA GLN A 137 6.94 7.48 -2.84
C GLN A 137 6.68 7.49 -4.34
N ASN A 138 7.00 6.39 -5.02
CA ASN A 138 6.76 6.25 -6.45
C ASN A 138 5.31 5.88 -6.75
N MET A 139 4.68 5.05 -5.92
CA MET A 139 3.36 4.50 -6.21
C MET A 139 2.21 5.35 -5.71
N PHE A 140 2.35 6.00 -4.56
CA PHE A 140 1.29 6.84 -4.00
C PHE A 140 1.49 8.30 -4.37
N ILE A 141 0.41 9.08 -4.27
CA ILE A 141 0.45 10.50 -4.58
C ILE A 141 1.20 11.21 -3.47
N ARG A 142 2.27 11.92 -3.86
CA ARG A 142 3.13 12.65 -2.94
C ARG A 142 2.48 13.97 -2.54
N PRO A 143 2.60 14.38 -1.26
CA PRO A 143 2.29 15.74 -0.87
C PRO A 143 3.26 16.72 -1.56
N LYS A 144 2.84 17.98 -1.70
CA LYS A 144 3.61 19.03 -2.36
C LYS A 144 4.85 19.42 -1.56
N SER A 145 4.82 19.24 -0.24
CA SER A 145 5.94 19.54 0.65
C SER A 145 5.97 18.62 1.88
N LYS A 146 7.06 18.68 2.65
CA LYS A 146 7.15 17.94 3.92
C LYS A 146 6.21 18.51 4.98
N GLU A 147 5.96 19.82 4.95
CA GLU A 147 5.02 20.50 5.85
C GLU A 147 3.59 20.02 5.58
N GLU A 148 3.17 19.93 4.30
CA GLU A 148 1.88 19.34 3.97
C GLU A 148 1.81 17.90 4.48
N ALA A 149 2.87 17.11 4.29
CA ALA A 149 2.92 15.73 4.75
C ALA A 149 2.72 15.56 6.27
N GLN A 150 3.19 16.52 7.08
CA GLN A 150 3.02 16.52 8.53
C GLN A 150 1.57 16.73 8.96
N GLU A 151 0.80 17.49 8.19
CA GLU A 151 -0.62 17.76 8.46
C GLU A 151 -1.54 16.61 8.01
N ILE A 152 -1.01 15.63 7.27
CA ILE A 152 -1.77 14.46 6.84
C ILE A 152 -2.11 13.59 8.05
N LYS A 153 -3.40 13.60 8.42
CA LYS A 153 -3.99 12.64 9.34
C LYS A 153 -4.52 11.45 8.54
N ALA A 154 -3.85 10.32 8.65
CA ALA A 154 -4.15 9.13 7.87
C ALA A 154 -5.59 8.63 8.08
N ASN A 155 -6.25 8.31 6.97
CA ASN A 155 -7.46 7.51 6.95
C ASN A 155 -7.14 6.02 6.94
N PHE A 156 -5.95 5.64 6.47
CA PHE A 156 -5.46 4.26 6.49
C PHE A 156 -3.94 4.23 6.68
N THR A 157 -3.46 3.28 7.47
CA THR A 157 -2.03 3.10 7.73
C THR A 157 -1.56 1.76 7.17
N ILE A 158 -0.49 1.76 6.39
CA ILE A 158 0.23 0.55 6.00
C ILE A 158 1.37 0.34 7.00
N VAL A 159 1.42 -0.84 7.63
CA VAL A 159 2.51 -1.27 8.50
C VAL A 159 3.19 -2.46 7.82
N SER A 160 4.38 -2.24 7.29
CA SER A 160 5.13 -3.23 6.50
C SER A 160 6.40 -3.68 7.22
N ALA A 161 6.41 -4.95 7.63
CA ALA A 161 7.52 -5.63 8.30
C ALA A 161 7.92 -6.89 7.50
N PRO A 162 8.47 -6.75 6.28
CA PRO A 162 8.80 -7.86 5.38
C PRO A 162 9.66 -8.96 6.02
N HIS A 163 10.54 -8.62 6.96
CA HIS A 163 11.41 -9.59 7.63
C HIS A 163 10.77 -10.24 8.87
N PHE A 164 9.64 -9.72 9.36
CA PHE A 164 8.86 -10.38 10.40
C PHE A 164 8.07 -11.54 9.80
N LYS A 165 8.23 -12.74 10.35
CA LYS A 165 7.56 -13.96 9.88
C LYS A 165 6.52 -14.41 10.89
N ALA A 166 5.30 -14.62 10.44
CA ALA A 166 4.26 -15.21 11.27
C ALA A 166 4.58 -16.68 11.59
N ASN A 167 4.12 -17.14 12.74
CA ASN A 167 4.00 -18.55 13.05
C ASN A 167 2.54 -18.97 12.79
N PRO A 168 2.24 -19.74 11.72
CA PRO A 168 0.88 -20.13 11.35
C PRO A 168 0.04 -20.72 12.48
N GLU A 169 0.65 -21.57 13.32
CA GLU A 169 -0.04 -22.27 14.40
C GLU A 169 -0.49 -21.31 15.52
N VAL A 170 0.25 -20.22 15.72
CA VAL A 170 0.02 -19.25 16.80
C VAL A 170 -0.73 -18.02 16.31
N ASP A 171 -0.42 -17.58 15.09
CA ASP A 171 -0.86 -16.31 14.53
C ASP A 171 -2.06 -16.45 13.58
N GLY A 172 -2.54 -17.69 13.36
CA GLY A 172 -3.73 -17.97 12.56
C GLY A 172 -3.59 -17.61 11.08
N THR A 173 -2.36 -17.60 10.56
CA THR A 173 -2.04 -17.38 9.15
C THR A 173 -1.88 -18.71 8.40
N ASN A 174 -1.86 -18.66 7.07
CA ASN A 174 -1.64 -19.86 6.25
C ASN A 174 -0.16 -20.22 6.10
N SER A 175 0.73 -19.23 6.20
CA SER A 175 2.18 -19.38 6.09
C SER A 175 2.91 -18.32 6.94
N GLU A 176 4.24 -18.22 6.77
CA GLU A 176 5.04 -17.15 7.36
C GLU A 176 4.67 -15.75 6.86
N THR A 177 4.01 -15.67 5.70
CA THR A 177 3.55 -14.44 5.05
C THR A 177 2.14 -14.09 5.50
N PHE A 178 1.86 -12.79 5.60
CA PHE A 178 0.52 -12.27 5.88
C PHE A 178 0.32 -10.88 5.28
N ILE A 179 -0.87 -10.66 4.73
CA ILE A 179 -1.35 -9.36 4.25
C ILE A 179 -2.76 -9.20 4.82
N ILE A 180 -2.89 -8.48 5.93
CA ILE A 180 -4.14 -8.40 6.68
C ILE A 180 -4.71 -6.99 6.60
N THR A 181 -5.92 -6.85 6.09
CA THR A 181 -6.65 -5.57 6.08
C THR A 181 -7.67 -5.53 7.21
N SER A 182 -7.60 -4.50 8.06
CA SER A 182 -8.63 -4.18 9.03
C SER A 182 -9.27 -2.84 8.69
N PHE A 183 -10.56 -2.85 8.30
CA PHE A 183 -11.31 -1.62 8.06
C PHE A 183 -11.69 -0.90 9.36
N LYS A 184 -11.89 -1.66 10.45
CA LYS A 184 -12.17 -1.10 11.78
C LYS A 184 -10.97 -0.33 12.32
N HIS A 185 -9.80 -0.96 12.30
CA HIS A 185 -8.55 -0.37 12.80
C HIS A 185 -7.85 0.51 11.77
N LYS A 186 -8.35 0.55 10.52
CA LYS A 186 -7.82 1.33 9.39
C LYS A 186 -6.34 1.02 9.10
N VAL A 187 -6.00 -0.27 9.11
CA VAL A 187 -4.63 -0.76 8.96
C VAL A 187 -4.54 -1.83 7.88
N ILE A 188 -3.48 -1.76 7.07
CA ILE A 188 -2.97 -2.90 6.30
C ILE A 188 -1.68 -3.35 6.97
N LEU A 189 -1.66 -4.58 7.47
CA LEU A 189 -0.51 -5.18 8.12
C LEU A 189 0.14 -6.19 7.18
N ILE A 190 1.41 -5.98 6.84
CA ILE A 190 2.16 -6.80 5.87
C ILE A 190 3.41 -7.36 6.55
N GLY A 191 3.65 -8.65 6.39
CA GLY A 191 4.90 -9.27 6.82
C GLY A 191 5.20 -10.60 6.14
N GLY A 192 6.44 -11.06 6.29
CA GLY A 192 6.95 -12.29 5.71
C GLY A 192 7.09 -12.27 4.20
N THR A 193 6.96 -11.09 3.56
CA THR A 193 7.15 -10.90 2.12
C THR A 193 7.77 -9.55 1.83
N GLU A 194 8.81 -9.54 1.00
CA GLU A 194 9.44 -8.31 0.51
C GLU A 194 8.79 -7.79 -0.78
N TYR A 195 7.77 -8.48 -1.31
CA TYR A 195 7.09 -8.06 -2.54
C TYR A 195 6.28 -6.78 -2.32
N ALA A 196 6.87 -5.63 -2.68
CA ALA A 196 6.28 -4.30 -2.45
C ALA A 196 4.91 -4.08 -3.13
N GLY A 197 4.60 -4.88 -4.16
CA GLY A 197 3.28 -4.88 -4.81
C GLY A 197 2.12 -5.19 -3.87
N GLU A 198 2.36 -5.80 -2.70
CA GLU A 198 1.34 -5.98 -1.67
C GLU A 198 0.88 -4.64 -1.06
N MET A 199 1.75 -3.63 -0.94
CA MET A 199 1.35 -2.29 -0.48
C MET A 199 0.38 -1.63 -1.48
N LYS A 200 0.75 -1.65 -2.77
CA LYS A 200 -0.08 -1.14 -3.88
C LYS A 200 -1.45 -1.83 -3.89
N LYS A 201 -1.47 -3.16 -4.02
CA LYS A 201 -2.73 -3.91 -4.14
C LYS A 201 -3.53 -3.98 -2.85
N GLY A 202 -2.89 -3.82 -1.70
CA GLY A 202 -3.55 -3.61 -0.41
C GLY A 202 -4.41 -2.35 -0.43
N ILE A 203 -3.82 -1.20 -0.76
CA ILE A 203 -4.56 0.07 -0.87
C ILE A 203 -5.62 0.01 -1.95
N PHE A 204 -5.33 -0.60 -3.10
CA PHE A 204 -6.35 -0.79 -4.13
C PHE A 204 -7.55 -1.59 -3.62
N SER A 205 -7.32 -2.61 -2.78
CA SER A 205 -8.41 -3.39 -2.17
C SER A 205 -9.24 -2.55 -1.20
N VAL A 206 -8.59 -1.63 -0.46
CA VAL A 206 -9.29 -0.66 0.39
C VAL A 206 -10.14 0.29 -0.45
N MET A 207 -9.59 0.83 -1.54
CA MET A 207 -10.32 1.73 -2.45
C MET A 207 -11.50 1.02 -3.14
N ASN A 208 -11.35 -0.25 -3.53
CA ASN A 208 -12.44 -1.07 -4.07
C ASN A 208 -13.60 -1.28 -3.08
N TYR A 209 -13.35 -1.12 -1.78
CA TYR A 209 -14.37 -1.22 -0.75
C TYR A 209 -14.97 0.14 -0.37
N LEU A 210 -14.14 1.18 -0.27
CA LEU A 210 -14.57 2.52 0.15
C LEU A 210 -15.29 3.28 -0.98
N LEU A 211 -14.69 3.35 -2.18
CA LEU A 211 -15.23 4.15 -3.27
C LEU A 211 -16.67 3.78 -3.66
N PRO A 212 -17.05 2.48 -3.78
CA PRO A 212 -18.43 2.15 -4.12
C PRO A 212 -19.48 2.57 -3.08
N LYS A 213 -19.08 2.78 -1.81
CA LYS A 213 -19.99 3.28 -0.78
C LYS A 213 -20.37 4.74 -1.00
N ASP A 214 -19.50 5.48 -1.66
CA ASP A 214 -19.69 6.88 -2.04
C ASP A 214 -20.16 6.99 -3.51
N ASN A 215 -20.71 5.90 -4.07
CA ASN A 215 -21.19 5.81 -5.45
C ASN A 215 -20.11 6.11 -6.51
N ILE A 216 -18.85 5.80 -6.20
CA ILE A 216 -17.70 5.93 -7.10
C ILE A 216 -17.30 4.54 -7.60
N MET A 217 -17.27 4.34 -8.92
CA MET A 217 -16.87 3.05 -9.49
C MET A 217 -15.35 2.90 -9.43
N SER A 218 -14.85 1.97 -8.63
CA SER A 218 -13.43 1.58 -8.61
C SER A 218 -13.14 0.58 -9.73
N MET A 219 -12.03 0.77 -10.45
CA MET A 219 -11.71 0.06 -11.68
C MET A 219 -10.25 -0.37 -11.72
N HIS A 220 -10.02 -1.60 -12.19
CA HIS A 220 -8.69 -2.13 -12.50
C HIS A 220 -8.46 -2.06 -14.01
N CYS A 221 -8.06 -0.89 -14.49
CA CYS A 221 -7.87 -0.58 -15.90
C CYS A 221 -6.70 0.40 -16.08
N SER A 222 -6.15 0.52 -17.29
CA SER A 222 -5.41 1.73 -17.64
C SER A 222 -6.37 2.75 -18.26
N ALA A 223 -5.99 4.03 -18.22
CA ALA A 223 -6.77 5.11 -18.81
C ALA A 223 -5.87 6.16 -19.46
N ASN A 224 -6.29 6.70 -20.60
CA ASN A 224 -5.63 7.82 -21.27
C ASN A 224 -6.67 8.78 -21.89
N VAL A 225 -6.23 10.00 -22.21
CA VAL A 225 -7.07 11.07 -22.77
C VAL A 225 -6.46 11.63 -24.06
N GLY A 226 -7.29 11.77 -25.08
CA GLY A 226 -6.92 12.38 -26.36
C GLY A 226 -6.95 13.91 -26.31
N GLU A 227 -6.47 14.57 -27.36
CA GLU A 227 -6.46 16.04 -27.45
C GLU A 227 -7.86 16.67 -27.36
N LYS A 228 -8.92 15.93 -27.72
CA LYS A 228 -10.31 16.39 -27.64
C LYS A 228 -10.96 16.15 -26.28
N GLY A 229 -10.20 15.64 -25.31
CA GLY A 229 -10.73 15.27 -23.98
C GLY A 229 -11.48 13.92 -23.97
N ASP A 230 -11.47 13.17 -25.07
CA ASP A 230 -12.04 11.82 -25.13
C ASP A 230 -11.21 10.87 -24.28
N VAL A 231 -11.82 10.23 -23.28
CA VAL A 231 -11.17 9.29 -22.38
C VAL A 231 -11.38 7.86 -22.88
N ALA A 232 -10.32 7.05 -22.86
CA ALA A 232 -10.38 5.62 -23.15
C ALA A 232 -9.95 4.82 -21.91
N LEU A 233 -10.69 3.74 -21.63
CA LEU A 233 -10.42 2.79 -20.55
C LEU A 233 -10.04 1.44 -21.14
N PHE A 234 -9.00 0.81 -20.59
CA PHE A 234 -8.50 -0.48 -21.06
C PHE A 234 -8.54 -1.50 -19.91
N PHE A 235 -9.55 -2.37 -19.93
CA PHE A 235 -9.66 -3.46 -18.98
C PHE A 235 -8.88 -4.68 -19.45
N GLY A 236 -8.22 -5.36 -18.50
CA GLY A 236 -7.41 -6.53 -18.82
C GLY A 236 -6.72 -7.13 -17.60
N LEU A 237 -6.53 -8.45 -17.62
CA LEU A 237 -5.80 -9.16 -16.58
C LEU A 237 -4.30 -8.80 -16.60
N SER A 238 -3.56 -9.23 -15.58
CA SER A 238 -2.12 -8.97 -15.52
C SER A 238 -1.41 -9.58 -16.74
N GLY A 239 -0.69 -8.76 -17.50
CA GLY A 239 0.04 -9.20 -18.69
C GLY A 239 -0.74 -9.19 -20.01
N THR A 240 -1.99 -8.69 -20.05
CA THR A 240 -2.79 -8.64 -21.30
C THR A 240 -2.61 -7.34 -22.10
N GLY A 241 -1.51 -6.60 -21.88
CA GLY A 241 -1.18 -5.40 -22.66
C GLY A 241 -1.84 -4.09 -22.24
N LYS A 242 -2.48 -3.99 -21.05
CA LYS A 242 -3.08 -2.73 -20.54
C LYS A 242 -2.12 -1.55 -20.64
N THR A 243 -0.95 -1.67 -20.01
CA THR A 243 0.09 -0.63 -19.97
C THR A 243 0.62 -0.31 -21.36
N THR A 244 0.86 -1.34 -22.19
CA THR A 244 1.38 -1.19 -23.54
C THR A 244 0.42 -0.46 -24.47
N LEU A 245 -0.88 -0.79 -24.41
CA LEU A 245 -1.90 -0.19 -25.27
C LEU A 245 -2.31 1.21 -24.79
N SER A 246 -2.21 1.51 -23.50
CA SER A 246 -2.47 2.86 -22.98
C SER A 246 -1.33 3.85 -23.26
N ALA A 247 -0.11 3.36 -23.49
CA ALA A 247 1.07 4.17 -23.78
C ALA A 247 1.12 4.58 -25.27
N ASP A 248 0.14 5.40 -25.67
CA ASP A 248 0.07 5.98 -27.01
C ASP A 248 0.70 7.40 -27.01
N PRO A 249 1.68 7.71 -27.88
CA PRO A 249 2.33 9.02 -27.90
C PRO A 249 1.38 10.19 -28.23
N THR A 250 0.22 9.91 -28.83
CA THR A 250 -0.80 10.90 -29.18
C THR A 250 -1.83 11.13 -28.06
N ARG A 251 -1.73 10.39 -26.95
CA ARG A 251 -2.68 10.44 -25.83
C ARG A 251 -1.95 10.62 -24.51
N LYS A 252 -2.48 11.47 -23.63
CA LYS A 252 -1.90 11.68 -22.29
C LYS A 252 -2.36 10.56 -21.37
N LEU A 253 -1.41 9.84 -20.76
CA LEU A 253 -1.71 8.80 -19.78
C LEU A 253 -2.32 9.43 -18.51
N ILE A 254 -3.45 8.89 -18.04
CA ILE A 254 -4.06 9.23 -16.76
C ILE A 254 -3.46 8.32 -15.67
N GLY A 255 -3.40 7.01 -15.94
CA GLY A 255 -2.75 6.00 -15.10
C GLY A 255 -2.75 4.64 -15.78
N ASP A 256 -1.91 3.70 -15.33
CA ASP A 256 -1.70 2.42 -16.00
C ASP A 256 -2.44 1.22 -15.39
N ASP A 257 -3.08 1.36 -14.23
CA ASP A 257 -3.64 0.19 -13.54
C ASP A 257 -4.89 0.43 -12.67
N GLU A 258 -5.00 1.53 -11.92
CA GLU A 258 -6.04 1.70 -10.90
C GLU A 258 -6.74 3.07 -10.98
N HIS A 259 -8.06 3.08 -11.23
CA HIS A 259 -8.85 4.31 -11.41
C HIS A 259 -10.15 4.31 -10.62
N GLY A 260 -10.64 5.51 -10.32
CA GLY A 260 -12.02 5.75 -9.91
C GLY A 260 -12.81 6.49 -10.99
N TRP A 261 -14.12 6.30 -11.02
CA TRP A 261 -15.06 7.03 -11.86
C TRP A 261 -16.20 7.58 -11.03
N ASN A 262 -16.26 8.91 -10.91
CA ASN A 262 -17.31 9.66 -10.23
C ASN A 262 -18.03 10.62 -11.22
N ASP A 263 -18.92 11.48 -10.72
CA ASP A 263 -19.67 12.44 -11.54
C ASP A 263 -18.79 13.49 -12.26
N ASN A 264 -17.56 13.71 -11.76
CA ASN A 264 -16.58 14.63 -12.35
C ASN A 264 -15.68 13.97 -13.41
N GLY A 265 -15.67 12.64 -13.48
CA GLY A 265 -14.94 11.87 -14.50
C GLY A 265 -14.02 10.79 -13.92
N ILE A 266 -12.93 10.52 -14.63
CA ILE A 266 -11.94 9.48 -14.29
C ILE A 266 -10.76 10.09 -13.56
N PHE A 267 -10.36 9.47 -12.45
CA PHE A 267 -9.17 9.86 -11.69
C PHE A 267 -8.27 8.68 -11.41
N ASN A 268 -6.96 8.93 -11.29
CA ASN A 268 -5.98 7.89 -10.96
C ASN A 268 -5.97 7.67 -9.44
N ILE A 269 -5.91 6.42 -9.00
CA ILE A 269 -5.73 6.10 -7.57
C ILE A 269 -4.24 6.27 -7.18
N GLU A 270 -3.33 6.15 -8.14
CA GLU A 270 -1.89 6.10 -7.92
C GLU A 270 -1.18 7.42 -8.26
N GLY A 271 0.04 7.57 -7.77
CA GLY A 271 0.96 8.67 -8.10
C GLY A 271 2.07 8.28 -9.09
N GLY A 272 2.11 7.01 -9.53
CA GLY A 272 3.10 6.50 -10.46
C GLY A 272 2.65 5.20 -11.13
N CYS A 273 3.63 4.41 -11.60
CA CYS A 273 3.37 3.21 -12.41
C CYS A 273 4.20 2.02 -11.92
N TYR A 274 3.62 0.83 -11.96
CA TYR A 274 4.29 -0.43 -11.56
C TYR A 274 4.34 -1.41 -12.75
N ALA A 275 5.13 -1.03 -13.75
CA ALA A 275 5.22 -1.74 -15.02
C ALA A 275 6.05 -3.04 -14.90
N LYS A 276 5.73 -4.01 -15.77
CA LYS A 276 6.57 -5.20 -15.98
C LYS A 276 7.72 -4.85 -16.92
N ALA A 277 8.96 -5.07 -16.48
CA ALA A 277 10.15 -5.02 -17.32
C ALA A 277 10.46 -6.46 -17.77
N ASN A 278 10.10 -6.79 -19.02
CA ASN A 278 10.48 -8.04 -19.69
C ASN A 278 11.70 -7.79 -20.57
#